data_AF-A0A6G3RF83-F1
#
_entry.id   AF-A0A6G3RF83-F1
#
_cell.length_a   1.000
_cell.length_b   1.000
_cell.length_c   1.000
_cell.angle_alpha   90.00
_cell.angle_beta   90.00
_cell.angle_gamma   90.00
#
_symmetry.space_group_name_H-M   'P 1'
#
loop_
_entity.id
_entity.type
_entity.pdbx_description
1 polymer ?
#
loop_
_entity_poly.entity_id
_entity_poly.type
_entity_poly.pdbx_seq_one_letter_code
_entity_poly.pdbx_strand_id
1 'polypeptide(L)'
;MLMARPVLKNLLEQYETLSALHAERGSKETLRRLEDVSYTLCVSTGTRDIDAALTAARHRLATTATSPGHRARHAATKNARALAS
;
A
#
# COMPACT_ATOMS: atom_id res chain seq x y z
N MET A 1 -14.70 -7.00 6.34
CA MET A 1 -14.63 -6.00 7.44
C MET A 1 -14.21 -4.65 6.87
N LEU A 2 -14.99 -3.60 7.08
CA LEU A 2 -14.67 -2.26 6.60
C LEU A 2 -13.81 -1.55 7.66
N MET A 3 -12.49 -1.51 7.47
CA MET A 3 -11.62 -0.79 8.40
C MET A 3 -11.81 0.72 8.27
N ALA A 4 -11.87 1.40 9.42
CA ALA A 4 -11.92 2.85 9.46
C ALA A 4 -10.62 3.44 8.88
N ARG A 5 -10.74 4.51 8.09
CA ARG A 5 -9.59 5.22 7.50
C ARG A 5 -8.44 5.55 8.47
N PRO A 6 -8.67 6.02 9.71
CA PRO A 6 -7.56 6.28 10.65
C PRO A 6 -6.78 5.01 11.01
N VAL A 7 -7.43 3.85 11.08
CA VAL A 7 -6.78 2.56 11.34
C VAL A 7 -5.86 2.19 10.18
N LEU A 8 -6.28 2.43 8.93
CA LEU A 8 -5.44 2.15 7.76
C LEU A 8 -4.17 3.01 7.71
N LYS A 9 -4.27 4.30 8.09
CA LYS A 9 -3.10 5.18 8.17
C LYS A 9 -2.11 4.69 9.22
N ASN A 10 -2.60 4.35 10.42
CA ASN A 10 -1.76 3.85 11.50
C ASN A 10 -1.06 2.52 11.16
N LEU A 11 -1.72 1.64 10.40
CA LEU A 11 -1.10 0.40 9.92
C LEU A 11 0.05 0.67 8.92
N LEU A 12 -0.12 1.65 8.05
CA LEU A 12 0.91 2.08 7.10
C LEU A 12 2.15 2.64 7.82
N GLU A 13 1.95 3.54 8.78
CA GLU A 13 3.04 4.13 9.58
C GLU A 13 3.78 3.07 10.41
N GLN A 14 3.04 2.10 10.98
CA GLN A 14 3.64 0.99 11.71
C GLN A 14 4.45 0.06 10.79
N TYR A 15 3.97 -0.23 9.58
CA TYR A 15 4.71 -1.02 8.60
C TYR A 15 6.04 -0.36 8.24
N GLU A 16 6.04 0.93 7.93
CA GLU A 16 7.25 1.68 7.57
C GLU A 16 8.25 1.71 8.72
N THR A 17 7.77 1.94 9.95
CA THR A 17 8.61 1.92 11.16
C THR A 17 9.22 0.54 11.41
N LEU A 18 8.42 -0.52 11.33
CA LEU A 18 8.88 -1.89 11.53
C LEU A 18 9.85 -2.33 10.41
N SER A 19 9.63 -1.86 9.18
CA SER A 19 10.51 -2.15 8.04
C SER A 19 11.88 -1.52 8.24
N ALA A 20 11.95 -0.25 8.66
CA ALA A 20 13.19 0.41 9.01
C ALA A 20 13.90 -0.29 10.19
N LEU A 21 13.16 -0.63 11.25
CA LEU A 21 13.71 -1.36 12.40
C LEU A 21 14.22 -2.76 12.04
N HIS A 22 13.55 -3.45 11.12
CA HIS A 22 13.99 -4.77 10.66
C HIS A 22 15.25 -4.66 9.81
N ALA A 23 15.35 -3.66 8.94
CA ALA A 23 16.56 -3.40 8.16
C ALA A 23 17.78 -3.10 9.06
N GLU A 24 17.55 -2.41 10.19
CA GLU A 24 18.60 -2.03 11.13
C GLU A 24 19.02 -3.17 12.09
N ARG A 25 18.05 -3.91 12.67
CA ARG A 25 18.34 -4.90 13.72
C ARG A 25 18.10 -6.37 13.32
N GLY A 26 17.35 -6.63 12.25
CA GLY A 26 17.15 -7.97 11.70
C GLY A 26 16.52 -9.01 12.65
N SER A 27 15.76 -8.58 13.67
CA SER A 27 15.22 -9.50 14.68
C SER A 27 14.01 -10.30 14.17
N LYS A 28 13.91 -11.58 14.59
CA LYS A 28 12.76 -12.45 14.29
C LYS A 28 11.43 -11.90 14.81
N GLU A 29 11.45 -11.20 15.95
CA GLU A 29 10.25 -10.55 16.50
C GLU A 29 9.77 -9.39 15.62
N THR A 30 10.70 -8.58 15.09
CA THR A 30 10.38 -7.50 14.16
C THR A 30 9.84 -8.05 12.85
N LEU A 31 10.43 -9.13 12.33
CA LEU A 31 9.93 -9.81 11.14
C LEU A 31 8.49 -10.29 11.34
N ARG A 32 8.21 -10.97 12.46
CA ARG A 32 6.87 -11.49 12.77
C ARG A 32 5.83 -10.37 12.90
N ARG A 33 6.20 -9.24 13.51
CA ARG A 33 5.33 -8.05 13.56
C ARG A 33 5.12 -7.43 12.18
N LEU A 34 6.16 -7.40 11.35
CA LEU A 34 6.07 -6.90 9.99
C LEU A 34 5.12 -7.77 9.15
N GLU A 35 5.20 -9.10 9.29
CA GLU A 35 4.29 -10.05 8.63
C GLU A 35 2.83 -9.88 9.09
N ASP A 36 2.58 -9.68 10.39
CA ASP A 36 1.23 -9.45 10.93
C ASP A 36 0.59 -8.16 10.39
N VAL A 37 1.35 -7.07 10.37
CA VAL A 37 0.91 -5.79 9.79
C VAL A 37 0.70 -5.94 8.29
N SER A 38 1.58 -6.66 7.59
CA SER A 38 1.46 -6.92 6.16
C SER A 38 0.20 -7.71 5.83
N TYR A 39 -0.06 -8.78 6.57
CA TYR A 39 -1.26 -9.60 6.43
C TYR A 39 -2.53 -8.77 6.65
N THR A 40 -2.53 -7.94 7.71
CA THR A 40 -3.65 -7.03 8.01
C THR A 40 -3.86 -6.01 6.89
N LEU A 41 -2.80 -5.44 6.33
CA LEU A 41 -2.87 -4.52 5.17
C LEU A 41 -3.44 -5.22 3.94
N CYS A 42 -2.95 -6.43 3.61
CA CYS A 42 -3.45 -7.21 2.48
C CYS A 42 -4.95 -7.49 2.61
N VAL A 43 -5.41 -8.00 3.76
CA VAL A 43 -6.83 -8.27 4.00
C VAL A 43 -7.67 -6.98 4.00
N SER A 44 -7.18 -5.91 4.62
CA SER A 44 -7.90 -4.62 4.72
C SER A 44 -8.01 -3.87 3.39
N THR A 45 -7.07 -4.12 2.47
CA THR A 45 -7.05 -3.54 1.13
C THR A 45 -7.63 -4.49 0.07
N GLY A 46 -7.88 -5.75 0.41
CA GLY A 46 -8.36 -6.78 -0.52
C GLY A 46 -7.31 -7.19 -1.55
N THR A 47 -6.03 -7.12 -1.19
CA THR A 47 -4.90 -7.45 -2.05
C THR A 47 -4.20 -8.74 -1.58
N ARG A 48 -3.37 -9.32 -2.44
CA ARG A 48 -2.64 -10.58 -2.16
C ARG A 48 -1.15 -10.38 -1.88
N ASP A 49 -0.66 -9.15 -2.04
CA ASP A 49 0.75 -8.80 -1.96
C ASP A 49 0.91 -7.47 -1.20
N ILE A 50 2.01 -7.33 -0.46
CA ILE A 50 2.27 -6.17 0.38
C ILE A 50 2.50 -4.89 -0.43
N ASP A 51 3.15 -4.97 -1.59
CA ASP A 51 3.40 -3.79 -2.44
C ASP A 51 2.08 -3.27 -3.03
N ALA A 52 1.23 -4.20 -3.48
CA ALA A 52 -0.13 -3.90 -3.92
C ALA A 52 -0.98 -3.31 -2.77
N ALA A 53 -0.85 -3.85 -1.55
CA ALA A 53 -1.55 -3.35 -0.37
C ALA A 53 -1.13 -1.91 -0.04
N LEU A 54 0.18 -1.62 -0.04
CA LEU A 54 0.71 -0.29 0.26
C LEU A 54 0.25 0.74 -0.79
N THR A 55 0.29 0.38 -2.06
CA THR A 55 -0.18 1.24 -3.15
C THR A 55 -1.68 1.55 -3.02
N ALA A 56 -2.50 0.52 -2.78
CA ALA A 56 -3.94 0.68 -2.56
C ALA A 56 -4.26 1.52 -1.32
N ALA A 57 -3.52 1.31 -0.22
CA ALA A 57 -3.68 2.07 1.01
C ALA A 57 -3.31 3.54 0.84
N ARG A 58 -2.17 3.85 0.20
CA ARG A 58 -1.75 5.22 -0.12
C ARG A 58 -2.76 5.92 -1.04
N HIS A 59 -3.25 5.24 -2.07
CA HIS A 59 -4.29 5.78 -2.95
C HIS A 59 -5.58 6.09 -2.17
N ARG A 60 -6.02 5.19 -1.29
CA ARG A 60 -7.24 5.39 -0.47
C ARG A 60 -7.09 6.53 0.53
N LEU A 61 -5.89 6.79 1.04
CA LEU A 61 -5.62 7.95 1.89
C LEU A 61 -5.55 9.26 1.08
N ALA A 62 -4.95 9.22 -0.11
CA ALA A 62 -4.78 10.36 -1.00
C ALA A 62 -6.11 10.88 -1.58
N THR A 63 -7.07 10.01 -1.92
CA THR A 63 -8.37 10.38 -2.54
C THR A 63 -9.24 11.33 -1.70
N THR A 64 -8.84 11.65 -0.47
CA THR A 64 -9.58 12.51 0.48
C THR A 64 -8.81 13.77 0.82
N ALA A 65 -7.49 13.78 0.62
CA ALA A 65 -6.66 14.97 0.68
C ALA A 65 -6.70 15.75 -0.66
N THR A 66 -7.17 15.12 -1.74
CA THR A 66 -7.23 15.72 -3.07
C THR A 66 -8.51 15.30 -3.81
N SER A 67 -9.48 16.21 -3.90
CA SER A 67 -10.10 16.47 -5.20
C SER A 67 -9.24 17.55 -5.85
N PRO A 68 -8.52 17.23 -6.94
CA PRO A 68 -9.16 17.22 -8.24
C PRO A 68 -8.71 16.07 -9.17
N GLY A 69 -9.61 15.60 -10.02
CA GLY A 69 -9.19 14.97 -11.29
C GLY A 69 -9.16 13.45 -11.32
N HIS A 70 -10.32 12.88 -11.59
CA HIS A 70 -10.49 11.58 -12.24
C HIS A 70 -9.82 11.58 -13.64
N ARG A 71 -8.47 11.62 -13.76
CA ARG A 71 -7.80 11.81 -15.07
C ARG A 71 -6.49 11.04 -15.31
N ALA A 72 -6.01 10.20 -14.39
CA ALA A 72 -4.73 9.48 -14.56
C ALA A 72 -4.82 7.95 -14.77
N ARG A 73 -6.02 7.36 -14.93
CA ARG A 73 -6.16 5.91 -15.16
C ARG A 73 -6.19 5.46 -16.63
N HIS A 74 -6.17 6.37 -17.60
CA HIS A 74 -6.20 6.02 -19.04
C HIS A 74 -4.86 6.22 -19.80
N ALA A 75 -3.81 6.75 -19.17
CA ALA A 75 -2.57 7.08 -19.89
C ALA A 75 -1.55 5.91 -19.97
N ALA A 76 -1.57 4.94 -19.05
CA ALA A 76 -0.52 3.92 -18.99
C ALA A 76 -0.72 2.73 -19.97
N THR A 77 -1.92 2.52 -20.53
CA THR A 77 -2.20 1.39 -21.44
C THR A 77 -2.13 1.73 -22.94
N LYS A 78 -1.95 3.01 -23.34
CA LYS A 78 -1.84 3.37 -24.76
C LYS A 78 -0.43 3.35 -25.34
N ASN A 79 0.62 3.39 -24.50
CA ASN A 79 1.99 3.49 -25.02
C ASN A 79 2.62 2.15 -25.47
N ALA A 80 1.88 1.04 -25.40
CA ALA A 80 2.37 -0.27 -25.82
C ALA A 80 2.00 -0.65 -27.27
N ARG A 81 1.19 0.15 -27.99
CA ARG A 81 0.70 -0.22 -29.34
C ARG A 81 1.30 0.60 -30.49
N ALA A 82 2.20 1.55 -30.24
CA ALA A 82 2.76 2.41 -31.28
C ALA A 82 4.17 2.00 -31.79
N LEU A 83 4.72 0.86 -31.36
CA LEU A 83 6.05 0.37 -31.79
C LEU A 83 5.97 -0.89 -32.67
N ALA A 84 4.79 -1.28 -33.14
CA ALA A 84 4.63 -2.41 -34.04
C ALA A 84 3.57 -2.11 -35.11
N SER A 85 3.98 -1.41 -36.17
CA SER A 85 3.63 -1.62 -37.60
C SER A 85 4.12 -0.43 -38.42
#